data_AF-A0A4E0RQR8-F1
#
_entry.id   AF-A0A4E0RQR8-F1
#
_cell.length_a   1.000
_cell.length_b   1.000
_cell.length_c   1.000
_cell.angle_alpha   90.00
_cell.angle_beta   90.00
_cell.angle_gamma   90.00
#
_symmetry.space_group_name_H-M   'P 1'
#
loop_
_entity.id
_entity.type
_entity.pdbx_description
1 polymer ?
#
loop_
_entity_poly.entity_id
_entity_poly.type
_entity_poly.pdbx_seq_one_letter_code
_entity_poly.pdbx_strand_id
1 'polypeptide(L)'
;MPETQPQSLGTEPPIVDTYLVKHSNSIRFLIIIYKFLGLAPISITNLTSPHRKRRLHFHNLMFKKCLLGLIYMYTLIIIVSGAAVVTVPLLNKGPQSDADLLNSATTIKGVFGITVMFVIWLIVAAQFQMALKILNRIVEMDKEMLVLQDVRADASKRQIVILFMGNCTVWISIFVLEISVVDDWYKVWTPLLLPSMIMNWYIMQYIFMLVMIESRVGSVNRGFLMIAKRRLATFAYSTARPAAMSERKMVNHFMILRRGHAILAGICRDLSAYYSFPILPTIAFLCCATIYDSYYLIVPLVVPSYYTSILEIANMICWLVMEMLPVVVLAVYVTRVLNEMEKTGSIVYNVLSQSALTYVAKNELAEFSVELLHRKVRFTAYGIFSLDGTLIRSIFGMLATYLIILMQFQINHRPDNDAKQATTSPNSSTC
;
A
#
# COMPACT_ATOMS: atom_id res chain seq x y z
N MET A 1 56.59 21.83 37.04
CA MET A 1 56.21 21.69 35.63
C MET A 1 56.60 20.29 35.20
N PRO A 2 55.62 19.47 34.80
CA PRO A 2 55.18 19.47 33.41
C PRO A 2 53.66 19.60 33.22
N GLU A 3 53.31 19.96 31.99
CA GLU A 3 51.99 20.30 31.46
C GLU A 3 51.03 19.10 31.40
N THR A 4 49.78 19.31 31.81
CA THR A 4 48.63 18.47 31.48
C THR A 4 47.99 18.98 30.18
N GLN A 5 48.07 18.18 29.12
CA GLN A 5 47.26 18.37 27.91
C GLN A 5 45.77 18.08 28.20
N PRO A 6 44.82 18.80 27.58
CA PRO A 6 43.41 18.51 27.73
C PRO A 6 43.00 17.37 26.78
N GLN A 7 42.45 16.30 27.36
CA GLN A 7 41.75 15.25 26.61
C GLN A 7 40.56 15.86 25.86
N SER A 8 40.57 15.75 24.54
CA SER A 8 39.44 16.09 23.69
C SER A 8 38.29 15.12 23.94
N LEU A 9 37.27 15.56 24.66
CA LEU A 9 36.01 14.85 24.83
C LEU A 9 35.30 14.77 23.47
N GLY A 10 35.41 13.61 22.82
CA GLY A 10 34.65 13.29 21.62
C GLY A 10 33.16 13.43 21.92
N THR A 11 32.53 14.42 21.30
CA THR A 11 31.10 14.66 21.43
C THR A 11 30.40 13.57 20.62
N GLU A 12 29.84 12.55 21.29
CA GLU A 12 28.91 11.63 20.65
C GLU A 12 27.79 12.46 19.98
N PRO A 13 27.45 12.18 18.71
CA PRO A 13 26.38 12.89 18.05
C PRO A 13 25.07 12.65 18.82
N PRO A 14 24.23 13.68 19.02
CA PRO A 14 23.01 13.52 19.80
C PRO A 14 22.15 12.41 19.19
N ILE A 15 21.54 11.58 20.04
CA ILE A 15 20.72 10.40 19.69
C ILE A 15 19.71 10.69 18.56
N VAL A 16 19.21 11.93 18.50
CA VAL A 16 18.32 12.46 17.46
C VAL A 16 18.96 12.45 16.07
N ASP A 17 20.22 12.87 15.93
CA ASP A 17 20.94 12.89 14.65
C ASP A 17 21.20 11.47 14.13
N THR A 18 21.54 10.52 15.00
CA THR A 18 21.73 9.10 14.65
C THR A 18 20.40 8.45 14.21
N TYR A 19 19.29 8.79 14.88
CA TYR A 19 17.95 8.31 14.54
C TYR A 19 17.45 8.84 13.19
N LEU A 20 17.70 10.12 12.91
CA LEU A 20 17.33 10.79 11.66
C LEU A 20 18.12 10.25 10.46
N VAL A 21 19.43 10.02 10.60
CA VAL A 21 20.27 9.43 9.52
C VAL A 21 19.79 8.02 9.14
N LYS A 22 19.45 7.18 10.13
CA LYS A 22 18.92 5.82 9.88
C LYS A 22 17.56 5.84 9.16
N HIS A 23 16.78 6.91 9.27
CA HIS A 23 15.48 7.05 8.59
C HIS A 23 15.63 7.36 7.09
N SER A 24 16.68 8.08 6.69
CA SER A 24 16.95 8.40 5.29
C SER A 24 17.31 7.15 4.46
N ASN A 25 18.06 6.22 5.04
CA ASN A 25 18.54 5.03 4.33
C ASN A 25 17.42 4.05 3.95
N SER A 26 16.43 3.85 4.83
CA SER A 26 15.30 2.95 4.53
C SER A 26 14.44 3.46 3.37
N ILE A 27 14.20 4.77 3.29
CA ILE A 27 13.43 5.38 2.19
C ILE A 27 14.21 5.27 0.87
N ARG A 28 15.53 5.50 0.90
CA ARG A 28 16.38 5.32 -0.29
C ARG A 28 16.36 3.90 -0.83
N PHE A 29 16.47 2.92 0.06
CA PHE A 29 16.40 1.50 -0.30
C PHE A 29 15.07 1.14 -0.97
N LEU A 30 13.94 1.56 -0.39
CA LEU A 30 12.61 1.36 -1.00
C LEU A 30 12.52 1.96 -2.40
N ILE A 31 13.01 3.19 -2.60
CA ILE A 31 12.97 3.84 -3.92
C ILE A 31 13.84 3.12 -4.94
N ILE A 32 14.99 2.58 -4.54
CA ILE A 32 15.83 1.78 -5.44
C ILE A 32 15.07 0.54 -5.93
N ILE A 33 14.36 -0.15 -5.04
CA ILE A 33 13.53 -1.31 -5.40
C ILE A 33 12.40 -0.91 -6.34
N TYR A 34 11.66 0.15 -6.01
CA TYR A 34 10.59 0.63 -6.88
C TYR A 34 11.09 1.17 -8.23
N LYS A 35 12.33 1.67 -8.28
CA LYS A 35 12.98 2.05 -9.54
C LYS A 35 13.29 0.82 -10.38
N PHE A 36 13.80 -0.25 -9.76
CA PHE A 36 14.08 -1.53 -10.43
C PHE A 36 12.80 -2.19 -10.99
N LEU A 37 11.70 -2.15 -10.25
CA LEU A 37 10.39 -2.65 -10.69
C LEU A 37 9.69 -1.77 -11.75
N GLY A 38 10.27 -0.62 -12.11
CA GLY A 38 9.62 0.31 -13.03
C GLY A 38 8.36 0.96 -12.42
N LEU A 39 8.39 1.33 -11.15
CA LEU A 39 7.29 1.97 -10.41
C LEU A 39 7.66 3.32 -9.77
N ALA A 40 8.94 3.73 -9.81
CA ALA A 40 9.37 5.02 -9.29
C ALA A 40 10.55 5.62 -10.08
N PRO A 41 10.31 6.42 -11.13
CA PRO A 41 11.37 7.14 -11.87
C PRO A 41 11.85 8.40 -11.11
N ILE A 42 12.10 8.26 -9.81
CA ILE A 42 12.40 9.34 -8.87
C ILE A 42 13.80 9.16 -8.30
N SER A 43 14.50 10.27 -8.07
CA SER A 43 15.78 10.32 -7.36
C SER A 43 15.67 11.14 -6.09
N ILE A 44 16.45 10.79 -5.07
CA ILE A 44 16.61 11.56 -3.85
C ILE A 44 17.91 12.35 -3.95
N THR A 45 17.84 13.65 -3.69
CA THR A 45 19.04 14.48 -3.48
C THR A 45 19.04 15.05 -2.06
N ASN A 46 20.22 15.08 -1.46
CA ASN A 46 20.47 15.90 -0.27
C ASN A 46 20.92 17.28 -0.75
N LEU A 47 20.21 18.35 -0.38
CA LEU A 47 20.83 19.68 -0.43
C LEU A 47 21.95 19.73 0.62
N THR A 48 23.19 19.88 0.21
CA THR A 48 24.27 20.33 1.11
C THR A 48 24.31 21.84 1.04
N SER A 49 23.80 22.53 2.06
CA SER A 49 24.03 23.98 2.19
C SER A 49 25.42 24.19 2.80
N PRO A 50 26.32 24.95 2.16
CA PRO A 50 27.69 25.16 2.63
C PRO A 50 27.82 26.11 3.85
N HIS A 51 26.73 26.67 4.38
CA HIS A 51 26.80 27.79 5.35
C HIS A 51 26.05 27.64 6.68
N ARG A 52 25.76 26.42 7.15
CA ARG A 52 25.26 26.27 8.53
C ARG A 52 25.76 25.01 9.21
N LYS A 53 26.99 25.08 9.71
CA LYS A 53 27.50 24.14 10.71
C LYS A 53 26.58 24.23 11.95
N ARG A 54 26.01 23.09 12.37
CA ARG A 54 25.49 22.81 13.73
C ARG A 54 23.97 22.86 14.02
N ARG A 55 23.04 22.74 13.06
CA ARG A 55 21.65 22.34 13.39
C ARG A 55 21.04 21.35 12.39
N LEU A 56 20.87 20.11 12.86
CA LEU A 56 20.01 19.02 12.36
C LEU A 56 20.26 18.50 10.94
N HIS A 57 20.84 17.29 10.89
CA HIS A 57 21.21 16.53 9.69
C HIS A 57 20.07 16.17 8.72
N PHE A 58 18.81 16.49 9.03
CA PHE A 58 17.64 16.12 8.21
C PHE A 58 17.10 17.24 7.31
N HIS A 59 17.75 18.40 7.24
CA HIS A 59 17.15 19.63 6.69
C HIS A 59 16.81 19.61 5.18
N ASN A 60 17.24 18.61 4.40
CA ASN A 60 17.46 18.82 2.97
C ASN A 60 17.13 17.63 2.04
N LEU A 61 16.14 16.78 2.37
CA LEU A 61 15.64 15.77 1.43
C LEU A 61 14.78 16.45 0.35
N MET A 62 15.11 16.25 -0.92
CA MET A 62 14.29 16.72 -2.06
C MET A 62 14.18 15.60 -3.10
N PHE A 63 12.95 15.35 -3.54
CA PHE A 63 12.69 14.41 -4.62
C PHE A 63 12.79 15.13 -5.97
N LYS A 64 13.58 14.55 -6.87
CA LYS A 64 13.84 15.09 -8.21
C LYS A 64 13.53 14.05 -9.28
N LYS A 65 13.28 14.53 -10.50
CA LYS A 65 13.15 13.71 -11.70
C LYS A 65 14.42 12.90 -11.93
N CYS A 66 14.27 11.61 -12.26
CA CYS A 66 15.37 10.75 -12.68
C CYS A 66 15.19 10.35 -14.15
N LEU A 67 15.80 11.09 -15.08
CA LEU A 67 15.67 10.81 -16.53
C LEU A 67 16.10 9.37 -16.89
N LEU A 68 17.21 8.90 -16.30
CA LEU A 68 17.67 7.52 -16.48
C LEU A 68 16.65 6.48 -15.98
N GLY A 69 15.85 6.82 -14.96
CA GLY A 69 14.80 5.93 -14.46
C GLY A 69 13.62 5.84 -15.43
N LEU A 70 13.32 6.93 -16.12
CA LEU A 70 12.27 6.99 -17.13
C LEU A 70 12.70 6.26 -18.43
N ILE A 71 13.97 6.42 -18.85
CA ILE A 71 14.55 5.62 -19.93
C ILE A 71 14.49 4.13 -19.58
N TYR A 72 14.90 3.77 -18.36
CA TYR A 72 14.83 2.39 -17.86
C TYR A 72 13.40 1.80 -17.91
N MET A 73 12.38 2.57 -17.52
CA MET A 73 10.98 2.13 -17.62
C MET A 73 10.56 1.83 -19.06
N TYR A 74 10.89 2.71 -20.01
CA TYR A 74 10.57 2.45 -21.42
C TYR A 74 11.32 1.26 -21.98
N THR A 75 12.59 1.06 -21.59
CA THR A 75 13.33 -0.15 -21.97
C THR A 75 12.71 -1.41 -21.38
N LEU A 76 12.23 -1.34 -20.13
CA LEU A 76 11.54 -2.47 -19.48
C LEU A 76 10.24 -2.82 -20.20
N ILE A 77 9.45 -1.82 -20.59
CA ILE A 77 8.22 -2.00 -21.39
C ILE A 77 8.54 -2.74 -22.70
N ILE A 78 9.59 -2.33 -23.43
CA ILE A 78 9.97 -2.95 -24.71
C ILE A 78 10.42 -4.39 -24.51
N ILE A 79 11.30 -4.65 -23.54
CA ILE A 79 11.84 -5.98 -23.26
C ILE A 79 10.71 -6.95 -22.87
N VAL A 80 9.83 -6.52 -21.96
CA VAL A 80 8.74 -7.37 -21.46
C VAL A 80 7.65 -7.56 -22.51
N SER A 81 7.43 -6.58 -23.40
CA SER A 81 6.55 -6.75 -24.56
C SER A 81 7.07 -7.83 -25.51
N GLY A 82 8.37 -7.81 -25.82
CA GLY A 82 9.00 -8.86 -26.63
C GLY A 82 8.89 -10.25 -25.99
N ALA A 83 9.15 -10.33 -24.68
CA ALA A 83 8.98 -11.58 -23.92
C ALA A 83 7.54 -12.07 -23.94
N ALA A 84 6.55 -11.18 -23.73
CA ALA A 84 5.13 -11.52 -23.73
C ALA A 84 4.65 -12.10 -25.07
N VAL A 85 5.11 -11.54 -26.20
CA VAL A 85 4.79 -12.04 -27.55
C VAL A 85 5.28 -13.49 -27.72
N VAL A 86 6.40 -13.85 -27.10
CA VAL A 86 6.95 -15.22 -27.16
C VAL A 86 6.25 -16.16 -26.18
N THR A 87 6.01 -15.72 -24.94
CA THR A 87 5.52 -16.61 -23.88
C THR A 87 4.01 -16.85 -23.89
N VAL A 88 3.20 -15.85 -24.29
CA VAL A 88 1.73 -15.99 -24.29
C VAL A 88 1.26 -17.14 -25.21
N PRO A 89 1.74 -17.30 -26.45
CA PRO A 89 1.36 -18.43 -27.30
C PRO A 89 1.76 -19.80 -26.73
N LEU A 90 2.75 -19.86 -25.84
CA LEU A 90 3.19 -21.11 -25.22
C LEU A 90 2.18 -21.63 -24.18
N LEU A 91 1.31 -20.78 -23.64
CA LEU A 91 0.24 -21.19 -22.73
C LEU A 91 -0.87 -21.99 -23.41
N ASN A 92 -1.03 -21.84 -24.73
CA ASN A 92 -2.16 -22.39 -25.49
C ASN A 92 -1.79 -23.65 -26.33
N LYS A 93 -0.62 -24.27 -26.11
CA LYS A 93 -0.15 -25.43 -26.91
C LYS A 93 -0.52 -26.81 -26.31
N GLY A 94 -1.52 -26.90 -25.43
CA GLY A 94 -1.95 -28.17 -24.81
C GLY A 94 -2.85 -29.05 -25.70
N PRO A 95 -2.99 -30.36 -25.41
CA PRO A 95 -3.78 -31.31 -26.20
C PRO A 95 -5.30 -31.04 -26.15
N GLN A 96 -5.95 -31.26 -27.30
CA GLN A 96 -7.12 -30.51 -27.78
C GLN A 96 -8.48 -31.23 -27.59
N SER A 97 -8.79 -31.74 -26.39
CA SER A 97 -10.04 -32.52 -26.18
C SER A 97 -10.95 -32.05 -25.04
N ASP A 98 -10.41 -31.61 -23.89
CA ASP A 98 -11.17 -30.97 -22.78
C ASP A 98 -10.39 -29.80 -22.14
N ALA A 99 -9.13 -29.61 -22.56
CA ALA A 99 -8.23 -28.57 -22.10
C ALA A 99 -8.52 -27.19 -22.73
N ASP A 100 -9.51 -27.08 -23.62
CA ASP A 100 -9.71 -25.88 -24.45
C ASP A 100 -10.30 -24.70 -23.66
N LEU A 101 -11.30 -24.94 -22.79
CA LEU A 101 -11.87 -23.86 -21.95
C LEU A 101 -10.89 -23.44 -20.84
N LEU A 102 -10.10 -24.38 -20.35
CA LEU A 102 -9.21 -24.17 -19.22
C LEU A 102 -7.91 -23.47 -19.64
N ASN A 103 -7.31 -23.91 -20.75
CA ASN A 103 -6.15 -23.25 -21.35
C ASN A 103 -6.51 -21.88 -21.94
N SER A 104 -7.76 -21.70 -22.39
CA SER A 104 -8.23 -20.36 -22.76
C SER A 104 -8.38 -19.46 -21.54
N ALA A 105 -8.88 -19.97 -20.40
CA ALA A 105 -8.96 -19.19 -19.16
C ALA A 105 -7.57 -18.76 -18.62
N THR A 106 -6.56 -19.63 -18.62
CA THR A 106 -5.18 -19.26 -18.24
C THR A 106 -4.60 -18.20 -19.17
N THR A 107 -4.79 -18.36 -20.48
CA THR A 107 -4.33 -17.41 -21.49
C THR A 107 -5.03 -16.06 -21.34
N ILE A 108 -6.33 -16.04 -21.08
CA ILE A 108 -7.12 -14.83 -20.80
C ILE A 108 -6.61 -14.14 -19.52
N LYS A 109 -6.39 -14.89 -18.42
CA LYS A 109 -5.79 -14.36 -17.18
C LYS A 109 -4.44 -13.71 -17.51
N GLY A 110 -3.58 -14.38 -18.27
CA GLY A 110 -2.26 -13.86 -18.65
C GLY A 110 -2.32 -12.58 -19.49
N VAL A 111 -3.13 -12.55 -20.56
CA VAL A 111 -3.29 -11.38 -21.43
C VAL A 111 -3.87 -10.20 -20.65
N PHE A 112 -4.88 -10.45 -19.80
CA PHE A 112 -5.46 -9.40 -18.96
C PHE A 112 -4.42 -8.84 -17.98
N GLY A 113 -3.66 -9.71 -17.30
CA GLY A 113 -2.60 -9.30 -16.38
C GLY A 113 -1.53 -8.44 -17.06
N ILE A 114 -1.00 -8.89 -18.20
CA ILE A 114 -0.02 -8.13 -18.99
C ILE A 114 -0.58 -6.75 -19.38
N THR A 115 -1.84 -6.70 -19.80
CA THR A 115 -2.50 -5.43 -20.17
C THR A 115 -2.54 -4.47 -18.99
N VAL A 116 -2.96 -4.93 -17.80
CA VAL A 116 -2.99 -4.11 -16.59
C VAL A 116 -1.60 -3.63 -16.18
N MET A 117 -0.59 -4.51 -16.27
CA MET A 117 0.81 -4.16 -15.99
C MET A 117 1.31 -3.02 -16.89
N PHE A 118 1.08 -3.10 -18.20
CA PHE A 118 1.47 -2.03 -19.12
C PHE A 118 0.72 -0.73 -18.84
N VAL A 119 -0.58 -0.80 -18.53
CA VAL A 119 -1.37 0.37 -18.11
C VAL A 119 -0.76 1.02 -16.87
N ILE A 120 -0.37 0.24 -15.85
CA ILE A 120 0.31 0.77 -14.66
C ILE A 120 1.61 1.48 -15.06
N TRP A 121 2.50 0.83 -15.81
CA TRP A 121 3.78 1.43 -16.19
C TRP A 121 3.62 2.71 -17.01
N LEU A 122 2.72 2.73 -17.99
CA LEU A 122 2.45 3.91 -18.80
C LEU A 122 1.92 5.07 -17.95
N ILE A 123 1.01 4.79 -17.02
CA ILE A 123 0.43 5.83 -16.16
C ILE A 123 1.43 6.33 -15.13
N VAL A 124 2.23 5.46 -14.50
CA VAL A 124 3.30 5.91 -13.59
C VAL A 124 4.32 6.75 -14.35
N ALA A 125 4.66 6.37 -15.59
CA ALA A 125 5.53 7.16 -16.44
C ALA A 125 4.92 8.52 -16.84
N ALA A 126 3.60 8.59 -17.07
CA ALA A 126 2.91 9.84 -17.41
C ALA A 126 2.70 10.76 -16.18
N GLN A 127 2.40 10.20 -15.02
CA GLN A 127 2.01 10.93 -13.81
C GLN A 127 3.16 11.15 -12.82
N PHE A 128 4.41 10.87 -13.17
CA PHE A 128 5.55 10.98 -12.25
C PHE A 128 5.69 12.37 -11.60
N GLN A 129 5.29 13.45 -12.29
CA GLN A 129 5.31 14.81 -11.74
C GLN A 129 4.35 14.97 -10.56
N MET A 130 3.20 14.32 -10.62
CA MET A 130 2.22 14.31 -9.53
C MET A 130 2.78 13.55 -8.32
N ALA A 131 3.42 12.40 -8.54
CA ALA A 131 4.12 11.67 -7.48
C ALA A 131 5.20 12.52 -6.80
N LEU A 132 6.03 13.24 -7.58
CA LEU A 132 7.03 14.17 -7.04
C LEU A 132 6.41 15.28 -6.20
N LYS A 133 5.31 15.87 -6.66
CA LYS A 133 4.57 16.91 -5.93
C LYS A 133 4.06 16.38 -4.59
N ILE A 134 3.45 15.19 -4.56
CA ILE A 134 2.95 14.55 -3.34
C ILE A 134 4.09 14.35 -2.34
N LEU A 135 5.20 13.75 -2.80
CA LEU A 135 6.34 13.40 -1.95
C LEU A 135 7.04 14.64 -1.38
N ASN A 136 7.20 15.69 -2.18
CA ASN A 136 7.78 16.96 -1.73
C ASN A 136 6.85 17.71 -0.75
N ARG A 137 5.51 17.67 -0.95
CA ARG A 137 4.55 18.22 0.02
C ARG A 137 4.62 17.51 1.38
N ILE A 138 4.84 16.19 1.39
CA ILE A 138 5.03 15.43 2.64
C ILE A 138 6.29 15.91 3.36
N VAL A 139 7.40 16.11 2.64
CA VAL A 139 8.65 16.61 3.24
C VAL A 139 8.51 18.03 3.74
N GLU A 140 7.83 18.90 3.01
CA GLU A 140 7.56 20.28 3.42
C GLU A 140 6.72 20.32 4.70
N MET A 141 5.65 19.52 4.77
CA MET A 141 4.83 19.38 5.97
C MET A 141 5.66 18.86 7.15
N ASP A 142 6.55 17.89 6.92
CA ASP A 142 7.44 17.39 7.97
C ASP A 142 8.36 18.50 8.51
N LYS A 143 8.85 19.41 7.66
CA LYS A 143 9.65 20.56 8.07
C LYS A 143 8.85 21.53 8.95
N GLU A 144 7.61 21.83 8.59
CA GLU A 144 6.73 22.69 9.40
C GLU A 144 6.42 22.05 10.76
N MET A 145 6.15 20.75 10.79
CA MET A 145 5.80 20.02 12.01
C MET A 145 6.99 19.81 12.97
N LEU A 146 8.24 19.86 12.48
CA LEU A 146 9.44 19.80 13.33
C LEU A 146 9.54 20.95 14.33
N VAL A 147 8.91 22.10 14.05
CA VAL A 147 8.83 23.23 14.98
C VAL A 147 8.17 22.84 16.30
N LEU A 148 7.32 21.81 16.29
CA LEU A 148 6.61 21.32 17.47
C LEU A 148 7.41 20.28 18.30
N GLN A 149 8.66 19.99 17.90
CA GLN A 149 9.79 19.26 18.51
C GLN A 149 9.58 17.99 19.39
N ASP A 150 8.35 17.62 19.77
CA ASP A 150 8.08 16.64 20.85
C ASP A 150 7.10 15.51 20.45
N VAL A 151 6.67 15.45 19.18
CA VAL A 151 5.48 14.64 18.80
C VAL A 151 5.81 13.37 17.99
N ARG A 152 7.09 13.12 17.68
CA ARG A 152 7.46 12.17 16.62
C ARG A 152 8.24 10.95 17.14
N ALA A 153 7.51 9.95 17.63
CA ALA A 153 7.98 8.56 17.59
C ALA A 153 7.47 7.94 16.28
N ASP A 154 8.36 7.67 15.32
CA ASP A 154 7.97 7.31 13.94
C ASP A 154 7.58 5.83 13.83
N ALA A 155 6.40 5.48 14.35
CA ALA A 155 5.81 4.14 14.26
C ALA A 155 5.62 3.69 12.79
N SER A 156 5.47 4.65 11.87
CA SER A 156 5.29 4.41 10.44
C SER A 156 6.44 3.60 9.82
N LYS A 157 7.69 3.89 10.21
CA LYS A 157 8.86 3.20 9.66
C LYS A 157 8.85 1.71 10.01
N ARG A 158 8.57 1.39 11.28
CA ARG A 158 8.52 0.00 11.73
C ARG A 158 7.42 -0.77 10.99
N GLN A 159 6.25 -0.15 10.82
CA GLN A 159 5.14 -0.74 10.05
C GLN A 159 5.53 -0.98 8.59
N ILE A 160 6.14 0.00 7.91
CA ILE A 160 6.60 -0.15 6.52
C ILE A 160 7.60 -1.30 6.39
N VAL A 161 8.58 -1.40 7.29
CA VAL A 161 9.57 -2.49 7.24
C VAL A 161 8.91 -3.85 7.45
N ILE A 162 7.99 -3.98 8.41
CA ILE A 162 7.26 -5.24 8.65
C ILE A 162 6.45 -5.64 7.42
N LEU A 163 5.68 -4.70 6.85
CA LEU A 163 4.88 -4.94 5.65
C LEU A 163 5.74 -5.32 4.45
N PHE A 164 6.87 -4.64 4.26
CA PHE A 164 7.83 -4.92 3.20
C PHE A 164 8.44 -6.32 3.35
N MET A 165 8.92 -6.67 4.56
CA MET A 165 9.50 -7.99 4.83
C MET A 165 8.48 -9.10 4.65
N GLY A 166 7.26 -8.92 5.16
CA GLY A 166 6.17 -9.89 4.97
C GLY A 166 5.85 -10.11 3.50
N ASN A 167 5.76 -9.05 2.70
CA ASN A 167 5.53 -9.15 1.27
C ASN A 167 6.67 -9.88 0.54
N CYS A 168 7.93 -9.58 0.89
CA CYS A 168 9.08 -10.27 0.33
C CYS A 168 9.06 -11.77 0.67
N THR A 169 8.70 -12.14 1.90
CA THR A 169 8.57 -13.55 2.30
C THR A 169 7.53 -14.27 1.48
N VAL A 170 6.35 -13.68 1.26
CA VAL A 170 5.30 -14.28 0.40
C VAL A 170 5.82 -14.50 -1.02
N TRP A 171 6.49 -13.50 -1.61
CA TRP A 171 7.05 -13.64 -2.96
C TRP A 171 8.13 -14.70 -3.05
N ILE A 172 9.05 -14.75 -2.07
CA ILE A 172 10.09 -15.78 -2.02
C ILE A 172 9.45 -17.18 -1.94
N SER A 173 8.41 -17.35 -1.12
CA SER A 173 7.67 -18.62 -1.04
C SER A 173 7.06 -19.00 -2.39
N ILE A 174 6.43 -18.06 -3.11
CA ILE A 174 5.88 -18.33 -4.45
C ILE A 174 6.98 -18.75 -5.42
N PHE A 175 8.11 -18.03 -5.48
CA PHE A 175 9.20 -18.40 -6.38
C PHE A 175 9.74 -19.81 -6.11
N VAL A 176 9.90 -20.17 -4.83
CA VAL A 176 10.36 -21.51 -4.43
C VAL A 176 9.32 -22.58 -4.80
N LEU A 177 8.04 -22.32 -4.54
CA LEU A 177 6.96 -23.26 -4.85
C LEU A 177 6.78 -23.46 -6.36
N GLU A 178 6.79 -22.37 -7.15
CA GLU A 178 6.68 -22.44 -8.61
C GLU A 178 7.82 -23.24 -9.25
N ILE A 179 9.07 -22.99 -8.85
CA ILE A 179 10.23 -23.75 -9.35
C ILE A 179 10.15 -25.23 -8.96
N SER A 180 9.55 -25.53 -7.80
CA SER A 180 9.48 -26.90 -7.29
C SER A 180 8.30 -27.71 -7.83
N VAL A 181 7.21 -27.04 -8.25
CA VAL A 181 5.95 -27.68 -8.68
C VAL A 181 5.78 -27.66 -10.19
N VAL A 182 6.28 -26.63 -10.89
CA VAL A 182 6.01 -26.42 -12.32
C VAL A 182 7.26 -26.67 -13.15
N ASP A 183 7.31 -27.79 -13.86
CA ASP A 183 8.45 -28.18 -14.71
C ASP A 183 8.80 -27.11 -15.76
N ASP A 184 7.78 -26.46 -16.33
CA ASP A 184 7.90 -25.39 -17.34
C ASP A 184 7.66 -23.98 -16.76
N TRP A 185 8.15 -23.71 -15.54
CA TRP A 185 7.92 -22.44 -14.82
C TRP A 185 8.21 -21.17 -15.65
N TYR A 186 9.17 -21.22 -16.58
CA TYR A 186 9.54 -20.10 -17.45
C TYR A 186 8.41 -19.68 -18.42
N LYS A 187 7.51 -20.60 -18.80
CA LYS A 187 6.35 -20.30 -19.67
C LYS A 187 5.31 -19.44 -18.94
N VAL A 188 5.18 -19.64 -17.63
CA VAL A 188 4.22 -18.98 -16.74
C VAL A 188 4.76 -17.64 -16.22
N TRP A 189 6.08 -17.50 -16.12
CA TRP A 189 6.75 -16.37 -15.50
C TRP A 189 6.34 -15.00 -16.07
N THR A 190 6.50 -14.79 -17.37
CA THR A 190 6.18 -13.51 -18.02
C THR A 190 4.68 -13.20 -18.08
N PRO A 191 3.78 -14.13 -18.45
CA PRO A 191 2.37 -13.80 -18.59
C PRO A 191 1.58 -13.80 -17.27
N LEU A 192 2.04 -14.50 -16.23
CA LEU A 192 1.25 -14.66 -14.99
C LEU A 192 1.99 -14.15 -13.76
N LEU A 193 3.25 -14.53 -13.54
CA LEU A 193 3.99 -14.16 -12.33
C LEU A 193 4.39 -12.68 -12.33
N LEU A 194 4.97 -12.18 -13.42
CA LEU A 194 5.47 -10.81 -13.53
C LEU A 194 4.35 -9.76 -13.39
N PRO A 195 3.19 -9.86 -14.08
CA PRO A 195 2.10 -8.90 -13.91
C PRO A 195 1.55 -8.89 -12.49
N SER A 196 1.34 -10.06 -11.88
CA SER A 196 0.89 -10.19 -10.50
C SER A 196 1.89 -9.57 -9.52
N MET A 197 3.19 -9.73 -9.77
CA MET A 197 4.25 -9.08 -9.01
C MET A 197 4.16 -7.56 -9.12
N ILE A 198 4.09 -7.01 -10.33
CA ILE A 198 4.01 -5.55 -10.52
C ILE A 198 2.75 -4.97 -9.86
N MET A 199 1.59 -5.62 -10.01
CA MET A 199 0.34 -5.20 -9.37
C MET A 199 0.41 -5.23 -7.84
N ASN A 200 0.95 -6.32 -7.26
CA ASN A 200 1.14 -6.43 -5.82
C ASN A 200 2.07 -5.33 -5.28
N TRP A 201 3.23 -5.12 -5.92
CA TRP A 201 4.16 -4.07 -5.51
C TRP A 201 3.59 -2.66 -5.69
N TYR A 202 2.77 -2.43 -6.73
CA TYR A 202 2.05 -1.19 -6.94
C TYR A 202 1.06 -0.90 -5.80
N ILE A 203 0.28 -1.90 -5.36
CA ILE A 203 -0.60 -1.76 -4.18
C ILE A 203 0.22 -1.50 -2.92
N MET A 204 1.34 -2.20 -2.73
CA MET A 204 2.23 -1.98 -1.59
C MET A 204 2.79 -0.55 -1.57
N GLN A 205 3.10 0.03 -2.73
CA GLN A 205 3.54 1.42 -2.84
C GLN A 205 2.49 2.38 -2.31
N TYR A 206 1.21 2.13 -2.65
CA TYR A 206 0.09 2.90 -2.14
C TYR A 206 -0.06 2.72 -0.62
N ILE A 207 -0.01 1.49 -0.12
CA ILE A 207 -0.08 1.19 1.32
C ILE A 207 1.03 1.94 2.09
N PHE A 208 2.27 1.96 1.61
CA PHE A 208 3.36 2.69 2.27
C PHE A 208 3.08 4.19 2.37
N MET A 209 2.50 4.78 1.32
CA MET A 209 2.09 6.19 1.35
C MET A 209 0.97 6.43 2.37
N LEU A 210 0.00 5.51 2.47
CA LEU A 210 -1.07 5.59 3.48
C LEU A 210 -0.54 5.47 4.91
N VAL A 211 0.38 4.53 5.18
CA VAL A 211 1.05 4.38 6.48
C VAL A 211 1.79 5.66 6.88
N MET A 212 2.47 6.28 5.91
CA MET A 212 3.14 7.57 6.11
C MET A 212 2.15 8.69 6.48
N ILE A 213 1.01 8.76 5.79
CA ILE A 213 -0.01 9.76 6.06
C ILE A 213 -0.67 9.52 7.42
N GLU A 214 -1.11 8.29 7.72
CA GLU A 214 -1.77 7.91 8.98
C GLU A 214 -0.95 8.38 10.19
N SER A 215 0.35 8.06 10.20
CA SER A 215 1.24 8.45 11.30
C SER A 215 1.36 9.97 11.46
N ARG A 216 1.27 10.72 10.36
CA ARG A 216 1.33 12.20 10.38
C ARG A 216 0.03 12.81 10.86
N VAL A 217 -1.12 12.28 10.44
CA VAL A 217 -2.43 12.69 10.96
C VAL A 217 -2.49 12.41 12.46
N GLY A 218 -2.08 11.22 12.89
CA GLY A 218 -1.97 10.89 14.32
C GLY A 218 -1.02 11.81 15.09
N SER A 219 0.03 12.32 14.45
CA SER A 219 0.93 13.31 15.05
C SER A 219 0.25 14.67 15.22
N VAL A 220 -0.54 15.12 14.24
CA VAL A 220 -1.35 16.34 14.35
C VAL A 220 -2.36 16.20 15.50
N ASN A 221 -3.07 15.07 15.57
CA ASN A 221 -4.03 14.75 16.63
C ASN A 221 -3.39 14.77 18.03
N ARG A 222 -2.21 14.16 18.18
CA ARG A 222 -1.43 14.24 19.43
C ARG A 222 -1.02 15.68 19.75
N GLY A 223 -0.65 16.47 18.74
CA GLY A 223 -0.29 17.87 18.90
C GLY A 223 -1.40 18.70 19.55
N PHE A 224 -2.64 18.59 19.05
CA PHE A 224 -3.80 19.28 19.64
C PHE A 224 -4.00 18.90 21.11
N LEU A 225 -3.96 17.61 21.41
CA LEU A 225 -4.13 17.11 22.78
C LEU A 225 -3.01 17.55 23.72
N MET A 226 -1.76 17.57 23.25
CA MET A 226 -0.61 18.01 24.05
C MET A 226 -0.70 19.49 24.42
N ILE A 227 -1.08 20.35 23.48
CA ILE A 227 -1.25 21.79 23.74
C ILE A 227 -2.36 22.00 24.78
N ALA A 228 -3.50 21.32 24.59
CA ALA A 228 -4.64 21.39 25.49
C ALA A 228 -4.28 20.94 26.92
N LYS A 229 -3.64 19.77 27.05
CA LYS A 229 -3.18 19.24 28.35
C LYS A 229 -2.18 20.16 29.05
N ARG A 230 -1.19 20.71 28.33
CA ARG A 230 -0.21 21.65 28.87
C ARG A 230 -0.90 22.91 29.41
N ARG A 231 -1.87 23.45 28.67
CA ARG A 231 -2.63 24.63 29.09
C ARG A 231 -3.49 24.35 30.31
N LEU A 232 -4.19 23.22 30.34
CA LEU A 232 -5.01 22.82 31.48
C LEU A 232 -4.17 22.67 32.76
N ALA A 233 -3.00 22.03 32.67
CA ALA A 233 -2.07 21.90 33.80
C ALA A 233 -1.58 23.28 34.29
N THR A 234 -1.24 24.18 33.36
CA THR A 234 -0.84 25.56 33.75
C THR A 234 -1.99 26.28 34.46
N PHE A 235 -3.22 26.16 33.95
CA PHE A 235 -4.41 26.79 34.54
C PHE A 235 -4.73 26.24 35.94
N ALA A 236 -4.59 24.93 36.16
CA ALA A 236 -4.89 24.30 37.44
C ALA A 236 -3.86 24.62 38.55
N TYR A 237 -2.59 24.81 38.19
CA TYR A 237 -1.49 24.93 39.16
C TYR A 237 -0.87 26.33 39.26
N SER A 238 -1.21 27.31 38.40
CA SER A 238 -0.62 28.66 38.46
C SER A 238 -1.46 29.66 39.26
N THR A 239 -0.86 30.29 40.28
CA THR A 239 -1.41 31.45 41.00
C THR A 239 -1.20 32.79 40.26
N ALA A 240 -0.39 32.82 39.19
CA ALA A 240 -0.09 34.01 38.40
C ALA A 240 -0.71 33.94 36.99
N ARG A 241 -1.38 35.03 36.57
CA ARG A 241 -1.96 35.19 35.23
C ARG A 241 -0.92 34.81 34.14
N PRO A 242 -1.21 33.90 33.20
CA PRO A 242 -0.25 33.56 32.16
C PRO A 242 0.02 34.77 31.25
N ALA A 243 1.30 35.09 31.07
CA ALA A 243 1.75 36.22 30.25
C ALA A 243 1.27 36.10 28.79
N ALA A 244 0.84 37.22 28.19
CA ALA A 244 0.30 37.31 26.82
C ALA A 244 1.18 36.67 25.73
N MET A 245 2.50 36.59 25.95
CA MET A 245 3.44 35.92 25.04
C MET A 245 3.22 34.40 24.95
N SER A 246 2.77 33.76 26.03
CA SER A 246 2.42 32.33 26.05
C SER A 246 1.17 32.03 25.22
N GLU A 247 0.25 32.99 25.11
CA GLU A 247 -1.03 32.82 24.41
C GLU A 247 -0.86 32.93 22.89
N ARG A 248 -0.08 33.92 22.43
CA ARG A 248 0.29 34.04 21.01
C ARG A 248 0.98 32.78 20.51
N LYS A 249 1.89 32.20 21.31
CA LYS A 249 2.59 30.96 20.96
C LYS A 249 1.62 29.78 20.85
N MET A 250 0.63 29.68 21.74
CA MET A 250 -0.40 28.64 21.71
C MET A 250 -1.28 28.73 20.46
N VAL A 251 -1.79 29.94 20.15
CA VAL A 251 -2.60 30.17 18.94
C VAL A 251 -1.79 29.84 17.68
N ASN A 252 -0.53 30.27 17.63
CA ASN A 252 0.36 29.93 16.52
C ASN A 252 0.57 28.41 16.36
N HIS A 253 0.68 27.67 17.47
CA HIS A 253 0.76 26.20 17.40
C HIS A 253 -0.55 25.57 16.88
N PHE A 254 -1.73 26.07 17.27
CA PHE A 254 -3.00 25.60 16.70
C PHE A 254 -3.10 25.88 15.20
N MET A 255 -2.66 27.07 14.76
CA MET A 255 -2.60 27.41 13.34
C MET A 255 -1.66 26.48 12.55
N ILE A 256 -0.48 26.15 13.10
CA ILE A 256 0.44 25.17 12.49
C ILE A 256 -0.22 23.79 12.37
N LEU A 257 -0.93 23.33 13.40
CA LEU A 257 -1.61 22.03 13.37
C LEU A 257 -2.79 22.01 12.39
N ARG A 258 -3.60 23.08 12.35
CA ARG A 258 -4.67 23.27 11.37
C ARG A 258 -4.13 23.23 9.94
N ARG A 259 -3.05 23.98 9.68
CA ARG A 259 -2.35 23.99 8.39
C ARG A 259 -1.80 22.60 8.04
N GLY A 260 -1.20 21.90 9.01
CA GLY A 260 -0.72 20.53 8.85
C GLY A 260 -1.84 19.56 8.43
N HIS A 261 -2.99 19.61 9.10
CA HIS A 261 -4.17 18.83 8.73
C HIS A 261 -4.68 19.19 7.33
N ALA A 262 -4.74 20.48 6.98
CA ALA A 262 -5.14 20.94 5.66
C ALA A 262 -4.21 20.39 4.56
N ILE A 263 -2.90 20.47 4.77
CA ILE A 263 -1.91 19.92 3.83
C ILE A 263 -2.11 18.40 3.68
N LEU A 264 -2.25 17.66 4.78
CA LEU A 264 -2.50 16.21 4.77
C LEU A 264 -3.79 15.84 4.03
N ALA A 265 -4.90 16.52 4.31
CA ALA A 265 -6.16 16.32 3.60
C ALA A 265 -6.02 16.59 2.08
N GLY A 266 -5.18 17.56 1.70
CA GLY A 266 -4.84 17.81 0.30
C GLY A 266 -3.98 16.69 -0.30
N ILE A 267 -2.99 16.19 0.45
CA ILE A 267 -2.16 15.05 0.05
C ILE A 267 -3.01 13.80 -0.14
N CYS A 268 -3.97 13.51 0.74
CA CYS A 268 -4.87 12.36 0.58
C CYS A 268 -5.69 12.45 -0.71
N ARG A 269 -6.19 13.64 -1.07
CA ARG A 269 -6.92 13.87 -2.33
C ARG A 269 -6.02 13.67 -3.55
N ASP A 270 -4.83 14.26 -3.53
CA ASP A 270 -3.84 14.08 -4.60
C ASP A 270 -3.45 12.58 -4.73
N LEU A 271 -3.25 11.90 -3.61
CA LEU A 271 -2.91 10.48 -3.57
C LEU A 271 -4.03 9.61 -4.15
N SER A 272 -5.28 9.85 -3.71
CA SER A 272 -6.44 9.13 -4.27
C SER A 272 -6.56 9.36 -5.76
N ALA A 273 -6.35 10.58 -6.25
CA ALA A 273 -6.43 10.90 -7.67
C ALA A 273 -5.31 10.24 -8.49
N TYR A 274 -4.08 10.17 -7.96
CA TYR A 274 -2.94 9.52 -8.60
C TYR A 274 -3.17 8.01 -8.78
N TYR A 275 -3.59 7.31 -7.73
CA TYR A 275 -3.83 5.86 -7.79
C TYR A 275 -5.18 5.48 -8.44
N SER A 276 -6.08 6.46 -8.64
CA SER A 276 -7.50 6.26 -8.95
C SER A 276 -7.77 5.35 -10.16
N PHE A 277 -7.10 5.62 -11.29
CA PHE A 277 -7.34 4.88 -12.51
C PHE A 277 -6.64 3.52 -12.52
N PRO A 278 -5.33 3.37 -12.25
CA PRO A 278 -4.68 2.06 -12.36
C PRO A 278 -5.13 1.06 -11.30
N ILE A 279 -5.58 1.51 -10.12
CA ILE A 279 -6.05 0.61 -9.06
C ILE A 279 -7.35 -0.11 -9.46
N LEU A 280 -8.17 0.49 -10.34
CA LEU A 280 -9.43 -0.08 -10.79
C LEU A 280 -9.24 -1.42 -11.55
N PRO A 281 -8.52 -1.47 -12.69
CA PRO A 281 -8.27 -2.72 -13.38
C PRO A 281 -7.36 -3.67 -12.57
N THR A 282 -6.53 -3.14 -11.67
CA THR A 282 -5.73 -3.96 -10.74
C THR A 282 -6.62 -4.78 -9.80
N ILE A 283 -7.56 -4.12 -9.10
CA ILE A 283 -8.48 -4.82 -8.20
C ILE A 283 -9.39 -5.76 -9.00
N ALA A 284 -9.86 -5.36 -10.17
CA ALA A 284 -10.67 -6.22 -11.02
C ALA A 284 -9.91 -7.50 -11.43
N PHE A 285 -8.65 -7.36 -11.86
CA PHE A 285 -7.78 -8.50 -12.16
C PHE A 285 -7.62 -9.42 -10.95
N LEU A 286 -7.26 -8.88 -9.78
CA LEU A 286 -7.06 -9.68 -8.58
C LEU A 286 -8.33 -10.41 -8.16
N CYS A 287 -9.51 -9.78 -8.25
CA CYS A 287 -10.78 -10.43 -7.97
C CYS A 287 -11.05 -11.62 -8.92
N CYS A 288 -10.87 -11.42 -10.23
CA CYS A 288 -11.04 -12.50 -11.22
C CYS A 288 -10.01 -13.63 -11.01
N ALA A 289 -8.77 -13.26 -10.72
CA ALA A 289 -7.67 -14.16 -10.47
C ALA A 289 -7.94 -15.03 -9.22
N THR A 290 -8.50 -14.44 -8.17
CA THR A 290 -8.85 -15.15 -6.93
C THR A 290 -10.02 -16.09 -7.13
N ILE A 291 -11.04 -15.72 -7.91
CA ILE A 291 -12.11 -16.65 -8.30
C ILE A 291 -11.50 -17.87 -9.00
N TYR A 292 -10.64 -17.61 -9.98
CA TYR A 292 -9.97 -18.65 -10.76
C TYR A 292 -9.13 -19.56 -9.85
N ASP A 293 -8.20 -19.03 -9.04
CA ASP A 293 -7.32 -19.86 -8.20
C ASP A 293 -8.09 -20.57 -7.06
N SER A 294 -9.17 -19.95 -6.55
CA SER A 294 -10.02 -20.58 -5.53
C SER A 294 -10.75 -21.79 -6.09
N TYR A 295 -11.19 -21.73 -7.35
CA TYR A 295 -11.81 -22.87 -8.02
C TYR A 295 -10.84 -24.06 -8.12
N TYR A 296 -9.58 -23.82 -8.51
CA TYR A 296 -8.57 -24.88 -8.56
C TYR A 296 -8.19 -25.44 -7.20
N LEU A 297 -8.25 -24.63 -6.15
CA LEU A 297 -8.04 -25.13 -4.79
C LEU A 297 -9.20 -26.04 -4.33
N ILE A 298 -10.45 -25.68 -4.66
CA ILE A 298 -11.64 -26.39 -4.16
C ILE A 298 -11.88 -27.71 -4.90
N VAL A 299 -11.65 -27.78 -6.22
CA VAL A 299 -11.96 -28.99 -7.02
C VAL A 299 -11.30 -30.26 -6.47
N PRO A 300 -9.98 -30.31 -6.18
CA PRO A 300 -9.34 -31.50 -5.63
C PRO A 300 -9.84 -31.86 -4.22
N LEU A 301 -10.33 -30.89 -3.44
CA LEU A 301 -10.86 -31.14 -2.10
C LEU A 301 -12.25 -31.77 -2.12
N VAL A 302 -13.03 -31.54 -3.18
CA VAL A 302 -14.42 -32.00 -3.31
C VAL A 302 -14.53 -33.26 -4.17
N VAL A 303 -13.62 -33.44 -5.13
CA VAL A 303 -13.66 -34.55 -6.09
C VAL A 303 -12.58 -35.59 -5.74
N PRO A 304 -12.94 -36.79 -5.23
CA PRO A 304 -11.98 -37.78 -4.72
C PRO A 304 -11.01 -38.38 -5.75
N SER A 305 -11.18 -38.10 -7.04
CA SER A 305 -10.37 -38.68 -8.12
C SER A 305 -9.10 -37.90 -8.45
N TYR A 306 -8.86 -36.74 -7.82
CA TYR A 306 -7.67 -35.92 -8.04
C TYR A 306 -6.70 -36.07 -6.85
N TYR A 307 -5.63 -36.84 -7.04
CA TYR A 307 -4.51 -36.85 -6.10
C TYR A 307 -3.62 -35.63 -6.37
N THR A 308 -3.76 -34.57 -5.58
CA THR A 308 -2.86 -33.40 -5.56
C THR A 308 -1.83 -33.52 -4.45
N SER A 309 -0.57 -33.18 -4.75
CA SER A 309 0.49 -33.20 -3.74
C SER A 309 0.32 -32.08 -2.70
N ILE A 310 0.89 -32.25 -1.50
CA ILE A 310 0.87 -31.20 -0.46
C ILE A 310 1.53 -29.91 -0.98
N LEU A 311 2.57 -30.05 -1.82
CA LEU A 311 3.30 -28.92 -2.38
C LEU A 311 2.46 -28.12 -3.38
N GLU A 312 1.64 -28.79 -4.20
CA GLU A 312 0.68 -28.15 -5.10
C GLU A 312 -0.40 -27.38 -4.32
N ILE A 313 -0.97 -27.99 -3.27
CA ILE A 313 -1.95 -27.33 -2.41
C ILE A 313 -1.32 -26.09 -1.74
N ALA A 314 -0.08 -26.20 -1.26
CA ALA A 314 0.65 -25.08 -0.69
C ALA A 314 0.88 -23.96 -1.72
N ASN A 315 1.20 -24.31 -2.98
CA ASN A 315 1.34 -23.34 -4.07
C ASN A 315 0.03 -22.58 -4.31
N MET A 316 -1.09 -23.30 -4.45
CA MET A 316 -2.42 -22.69 -4.67
C MET A 316 -2.83 -21.75 -3.53
N ILE A 317 -2.62 -22.16 -2.27
CA ILE A 317 -2.90 -21.31 -1.10
C ILE A 317 -2.00 -20.07 -1.11
N CYS A 318 -0.72 -20.21 -1.46
CA CYS A 318 0.22 -19.09 -1.51
C CYS A 318 -0.20 -18.03 -2.55
N TRP A 319 -0.64 -18.48 -3.73
CA TRP A 319 -1.21 -17.62 -4.76
C TRP A 319 -2.45 -16.86 -4.28
N LEU A 320 -3.42 -17.54 -3.66
CA LEU A 320 -4.61 -16.90 -3.09
C LEU A 320 -4.28 -15.86 -2.03
N VAL A 321 -3.33 -16.18 -1.14
CA VAL A 321 -2.86 -15.22 -0.13
C VAL A 321 -2.23 -14.00 -0.80
N MET A 322 -1.40 -14.19 -1.83
CA MET A 322 -0.74 -13.08 -2.52
C MET A 322 -1.71 -12.17 -3.27
N GLU A 323 -2.81 -12.71 -3.80
CA GLU A 323 -3.82 -11.91 -4.49
C GLU A 323 -4.73 -11.13 -3.52
N MET A 324 -5.15 -11.78 -2.43
CA MET A 324 -6.11 -11.21 -1.48
C MET A 324 -5.49 -10.29 -0.43
N LEU A 325 -4.32 -10.66 0.11
CA LEU A 325 -3.65 -9.93 1.17
C LEU A 325 -3.41 -8.43 0.84
N PRO A 326 -2.84 -8.05 -0.32
CA PRO A 326 -2.59 -6.63 -0.61
C PRO A 326 -3.89 -5.82 -0.70
N VAL A 327 -4.98 -6.39 -1.22
CA VAL A 327 -6.29 -5.71 -1.29
C VAL A 327 -6.89 -5.51 0.09
N VAL A 328 -6.83 -6.54 0.95
CA VAL A 328 -7.28 -6.44 2.34
C VAL A 328 -6.47 -5.41 3.11
N VAL A 329 -5.14 -5.45 3.01
CA VAL A 329 -4.25 -4.51 3.69
C VAL A 329 -4.47 -3.08 3.20
N LEU A 330 -4.67 -2.88 1.88
CA LEU A 330 -5.03 -1.58 1.32
C LEU A 330 -6.31 -1.04 1.95
N ALA A 331 -7.38 -1.85 1.97
CA ALA A 331 -8.67 -1.43 2.52
C ALA A 331 -8.61 -1.12 4.02
N VAL A 332 -7.82 -1.89 4.77
CA VAL A 332 -7.56 -1.62 6.20
C VAL A 332 -6.85 -0.26 6.37
N TYR A 333 -5.78 0.02 5.62
CA TYR A 333 -5.05 1.28 5.77
C TYR A 333 -5.83 2.49 5.27
N VAL A 334 -6.61 2.35 4.19
CA VAL A 334 -7.56 3.38 3.76
C VAL A 334 -8.53 3.70 4.89
N THR A 335 -9.14 2.68 5.49
CA THR A 335 -10.08 2.84 6.61
C THR A 335 -9.43 3.50 7.82
N ARG A 336 -8.19 3.10 8.16
CA ARG A 336 -7.42 3.70 9.27
C ARG A 336 -7.12 5.17 9.04
N VAL A 337 -6.70 5.56 7.84
CA VAL A 337 -6.45 6.97 7.51
C VAL A 337 -7.74 7.77 7.60
N LEU A 338 -8.86 7.28 7.05
CA LEU A 338 -10.16 7.95 7.13
C LEU A 338 -10.61 8.14 8.57
N ASN A 339 -10.52 7.09 9.39
CA ASN A 339 -10.87 7.15 10.81
C ASN A 339 -10.00 8.14 11.59
N GLU A 340 -8.69 8.15 11.34
CA GLU A 340 -7.76 9.06 12.04
C GLU A 340 -7.96 10.52 11.59
N MET A 341 -8.33 10.76 10.32
CA MET A 341 -8.73 12.08 9.83
C MET A 341 -10.02 12.56 10.48
N GLU A 342 -11.06 11.71 10.56
CA GLU A 342 -12.34 12.03 11.19
C GLU A 342 -12.19 12.30 12.70
N LYS A 343 -11.35 11.50 13.37
CA LYS A 343 -11.02 11.66 14.80
C LYS A 343 -10.45 13.05 15.12
N THR A 344 -9.80 13.72 14.16
CA THR A 344 -9.35 15.12 14.32
C THR A 344 -10.50 16.03 14.74
N GLY A 345 -11.69 15.86 14.16
CA GLY A 345 -12.88 16.66 14.49
C GLY A 345 -13.32 16.48 15.94
N SER A 346 -13.38 15.24 16.40
CA SER A 346 -13.71 14.92 17.80
C SER A 346 -12.67 15.50 18.77
N ILE A 347 -11.37 15.41 18.44
CA ILE A 347 -10.30 15.97 19.26
C ILE A 347 -10.41 17.50 19.33
N VAL A 348 -10.59 18.17 18.20
CA VAL A 348 -10.72 19.63 18.15
C VAL A 348 -11.93 20.10 18.95
N TYR A 349 -13.07 19.41 18.83
CA TYR A 349 -14.25 19.72 19.63
C TYR A 349 -14.01 19.54 21.14
N ASN A 350 -13.37 18.44 21.55
CA ASN A 350 -13.01 18.18 22.94
C ASN A 350 -12.00 19.18 23.51
N VAL A 351 -11.10 19.70 22.66
CA VAL A 351 -10.19 20.77 23.06
C VAL A 351 -10.97 22.08 23.19
N LEU A 352 -11.82 22.42 22.22
CA LEU A 352 -12.63 23.65 22.21
C LEU A 352 -13.51 23.80 23.46
N SER A 353 -14.06 22.70 23.99
CA SER A 353 -14.92 22.71 25.18
C SER A 353 -14.17 23.00 26.48
N GLN A 354 -12.84 23.03 26.48
CA GLN A 354 -12.06 23.31 27.69
C GLN A 354 -12.18 24.76 28.15
N SER A 355 -12.37 24.96 29.46
CA SER A 355 -12.48 26.28 30.09
C SER A 355 -11.15 27.04 30.13
N ALA A 356 -10.01 26.34 30.11
CA ALA A 356 -8.66 26.91 30.22
C ALA A 356 -8.15 27.64 28.96
N LEU A 357 -8.90 27.59 27.85
CA LEU A 357 -8.55 28.23 26.57
C LEU A 357 -9.01 29.68 26.51
N THR A 358 -8.20 30.52 25.86
CA THR A 358 -8.52 31.92 25.61
C THR A 358 -9.58 32.07 24.52
N TYR A 359 -10.29 33.20 24.51
CA TYR A 359 -11.28 33.52 23.47
C TYR A 359 -10.70 33.39 22.05
N VAL A 360 -9.49 33.93 21.81
CA VAL A 360 -8.81 33.87 20.51
C VAL A 360 -8.53 32.42 20.09
N ALA A 361 -8.05 31.58 21.02
CA ALA A 361 -7.79 30.17 20.72
C ALA A 361 -9.07 29.38 20.49
N LYS A 362 -10.14 29.69 21.22
CA LYS A 362 -11.47 29.09 20.99
C LYS A 362 -12.03 29.49 19.63
N ASN A 363 -11.89 30.75 19.22
CA ASN A 363 -12.34 31.19 17.89
C ASN A 363 -11.60 30.44 16.77
N GLU A 364 -10.27 30.33 16.86
CA GLU A 364 -9.47 29.57 15.89
C GLU A 364 -9.90 28.09 15.79
N LEU A 365 -10.13 27.44 16.94
CA LEU A 365 -10.59 26.04 16.99
C LEU A 365 -12.03 25.88 16.49
N ALA A 366 -12.90 26.87 16.72
CA ALA A 366 -14.27 26.88 16.22
C ALA A 366 -14.32 27.02 14.69
N GLU A 367 -13.51 27.92 14.11
CA GLU A 367 -13.36 27.99 12.66
C GLU A 367 -12.83 26.69 12.07
N PHE A 368 -11.85 26.08 12.75
CA PHE A 368 -11.30 24.81 12.29
C PHE A 368 -12.31 23.67 12.38
N SER A 369 -13.15 23.61 13.41
CA SER A 369 -14.17 22.56 13.53
C SER A 369 -15.19 22.64 12.38
N VAL A 370 -15.56 23.85 11.97
CA VAL A 370 -16.41 24.08 10.78
C VAL A 370 -15.69 23.64 9.50
N GLU A 371 -14.40 23.92 9.35
CA GLU A 371 -13.61 23.46 8.20
C GLU A 371 -13.58 21.92 8.10
N LEU A 372 -13.42 21.23 9.23
CA LEU A 372 -13.36 19.77 9.30
C LEU A 372 -14.67 19.11 8.85
N LEU A 373 -15.82 19.72 9.14
CA LEU A 373 -17.13 19.21 8.70
C LEU A 373 -17.27 19.17 7.18
N HIS A 374 -16.67 20.15 6.48
CA HIS A 374 -16.80 20.30 5.03
C HIS A 374 -15.68 19.59 4.24
N ARG A 375 -14.51 19.39 4.85
CA ARG A 375 -13.31 18.87 4.17
C ARG A 375 -13.19 17.33 4.26
N LYS A 376 -14.18 16.62 3.71
CA LYS A 376 -14.18 15.14 3.71
C LYS A 376 -13.20 14.57 2.69
N VAL A 377 -12.31 13.69 3.14
CA VAL A 377 -11.41 12.90 2.28
C VAL A 377 -12.12 11.60 1.91
N ARG A 378 -11.93 11.14 0.68
CA ARG A 378 -12.41 9.83 0.21
C ARG A 378 -11.32 9.20 -0.64
N PHE A 379 -11.20 7.88 -0.56
CA PHE A 379 -10.32 7.09 -1.40
C PHE A 379 -11.18 6.20 -2.28
N THR A 380 -11.14 6.42 -3.59
CA THR A 380 -11.97 5.70 -4.56
C THR A 380 -11.16 5.20 -5.74
N ALA A 381 -11.61 4.11 -6.35
CA ALA A 381 -11.12 3.62 -7.62
C ALA A 381 -11.93 4.30 -8.75
N TYR A 382 -11.37 5.35 -9.34
CA TYR A 382 -11.96 6.13 -10.43
C TYR A 382 -13.41 6.61 -10.16
N GLY A 383 -13.76 6.81 -8.89
CA GLY A 383 -15.12 7.18 -8.46
C GLY A 383 -16.16 6.05 -8.55
N ILE A 384 -15.78 4.84 -8.99
CA ILE A 384 -16.69 3.70 -9.16
C ILE A 384 -17.00 3.04 -7.81
N PHE A 385 -15.98 2.78 -6.99
CA PHE A 385 -16.15 2.22 -5.66
C PHE A 385 -15.14 2.79 -4.65
N SER A 386 -15.50 2.73 -3.37
CA SER A 386 -14.64 3.12 -2.26
C SER A 386 -13.60 2.03 -1.96
N LEU A 387 -12.37 2.45 -1.65
CA LEU A 387 -11.28 1.55 -1.27
C LEU A 387 -11.26 1.23 0.23
N ASP A 388 -12.35 1.49 0.97
CA ASP A 388 -12.44 1.25 2.41
C ASP A 388 -12.91 -0.18 2.72
N GLY A 389 -13.25 -0.46 3.98
CA GLY A 389 -13.72 -1.78 4.42
C GLY A 389 -14.95 -2.32 3.66
N THR A 390 -15.71 -1.47 2.96
CA THR A 390 -16.83 -1.93 2.12
C THR A 390 -16.37 -2.75 0.91
N LEU A 391 -15.14 -2.49 0.41
CA LEU A 391 -14.53 -3.26 -0.68
C LEU A 391 -14.37 -4.73 -0.29
N ILE A 392 -13.83 -4.99 0.91
CA ILE A 392 -13.61 -6.36 1.41
C ILE A 392 -14.94 -7.11 1.45
N ARG A 393 -16.00 -6.49 1.98
CA ARG A 393 -17.34 -7.08 2.05
C ARG A 393 -17.87 -7.45 0.65
N SER A 394 -17.63 -6.59 -0.34
CA SER A 394 -18.05 -6.84 -1.73
C SER A 394 -17.28 -8.00 -2.35
N ILE A 395 -15.96 -8.08 -2.14
CA ILE A 395 -15.12 -9.16 -2.69
C ILE A 395 -15.50 -10.51 -2.08
N PHE A 396 -15.71 -10.60 -0.76
CA PHE A 396 -16.15 -11.85 -0.14
C PHE A 396 -17.52 -12.32 -0.66
N GLY A 397 -18.47 -11.39 -0.85
CA GLY A 397 -19.77 -11.71 -1.44
C GLY A 397 -19.62 -12.22 -2.87
N MET A 398 -18.83 -11.52 -3.70
CA MET A 398 -18.51 -11.93 -5.07
C MET A 398 -17.90 -13.34 -5.13
N LEU A 399 -16.84 -13.59 -4.34
CA LEU A 399 -16.17 -14.89 -4.29
C LEU A 399 -17.14 -16.01 -3.92
N ALA A 400 -17.93 -15.83 -2.84
CA ALA A 400 -18.89 -16.83 -2.42
C ALA A 400 -19.91 -17.15 -3.51
N THR A 401 -20.50 -16.13 -4.15
CA THR A 401 -21.51 -16.33 -5.20
C THR A 401 -20.92 -17.03 -6.43
N TYR A 402 -19.80 -16.58 -6.98
CA TYR A 402 -19.24 -17.20 -8.19
C TYR A 402 -18.67 -18.59 -7.93
N LEU A 403 -18.06 -18.85 -6.76
CA LEU A 403 -17.56 -20.18 -6.45
C LEU A 403 -18.71 -21.19 -6.30
N ILE A 404 -19.83 -20.82 -5.68
CA ILE A 404 -21.02 -21.68 -5.61
C ILE A 404 -21.52 -22.00 -7.02
N ILE A 405 -21.61 -20.99 -7.91
CA ILE A 405 -22.04 -21.18 -9.29
C ILE A 405 -21.10 -22.15 -10.04
N LEU A 406 -19.79 -21.94 -9.95
CA LEU A 406 -18.80 -22.80 -10.61
C LEU A 406 -18.84 -24.24 -10.08
N MET A 407 -19.02 -24.42 -8.77
CA MET A 407 -19.16 -25.74 -8.17
C MET A 407 -20.43 -26.47 -8.63
N GLN A 408 -21.55 -25.77 -8.74
CA GLN A 408 -22.79 -26.35 -9.27
C GLN A 408 -22.62 -26.83 -10.72
N PHE A 409 -21.93 -26.05 -11.56
CA PHE A 409 -21.63 -26.46 -12.93
C PHE A 409 -20.75 -27.72 -12.98
N GLN A 410 -19.74 -27.82 -12.11
CA GLN A 410 -18.89 -29.02 -12.04
C GLN A 410 -19.65 -30.27 -11.62
N ILE A 411 -20.54 -30.17 -10.62
CA ILE A 411 -21.33 -31.32 -10.15
C ILE A 411 -22.31 -31.79 -11.23
N ASN A 412 -22.98 -30.86 -11.91
CA ASN A 412 -24.00 -31.18 -12.92
C ASN A 412 -23.43 -31.71 -14.24
N HIS A 413 -22.14 -31.45 -14.53
CA HIS A 413 -21.49 -31.90 -15.77
C HIS A 413 -20.81 -33.28 -15.64
N ARG A 414 -20.86 -33.92 -14.46
CA ARG A 414 -20.36 -35.29 -14.29
C ARG A 414 -21.34 -36.24 -15.00
N PRO A 415 -20.96 -36.86 -16.13
CA PRO A 415 -21.87 -37.75 -16.84
C PRO A 415 -22.20 -38.95 -15.97
N ASP A 416 -23.46 -39.36 -16.03
CA ASP A 416 -24.10 -40.53 -15.43
C ASP A 416 -23.53 -41.86 -16.02
N ASN A 417 -22.21 -41.96 -16.11
CA ASN A 417 -21.49 -43.10 -16.69
C ASN A 417 -21.64 -44.36 -15.82
N ASP A 418 -22.05 -44.22 -14.56
CA ASP A 418 -22.31 -45.35 -13.67
C ASP A 418 -23.72 -45.97 -13.90
N ALA A 419 -24.64 -45.29 -14.62
CA ALA A 419 -25.99 -45.80 -14.87
C ALA A 419 -26.14 -46.64 -16.16
N LYS A 420 -25.23 -46.48 -17.14
CA LYS A 420 -25.32 -47.20 -18.43
C LYS A 420 -24.57 -48.54 -18.47
N GLN A 421 -23.68 -48.81 -17.52
CA GLN A 421 -22.97 -50.10 -17.46
C GLN A 421 -23.79 -51.22 -16.80
N ALA A 422 -24.92 -50.90 -16.16
CA ALA A 422 -25.83 -51.89 -15.58
C ALA A 422 -26.95 -52.36 -16.55
N THR A 423 -27.11 -51.73 -17.72
CA THR A 423 -28.24 -52.00 -18.64
C THR A 423 -27.86 -52.60 -19.98
N THR A 424 -26.57 -52.90 -20.23
CA THR A 424 -26.12 -53.59 -21.45
C THR A 424 -25.39 -54.90 -21.13
N SER A 425 -26.10 -55.81 -20.48
CA SER A 425 -25.82 -57.26 -20.54
C SER A 425 -26.86 -57.90 -21.48
N PRO A 426 -26.53 -58.23 -22.73
CA PRO A 426 -27.41 -59.05 -23.55
C PRO A 426 -27.22 -60.53 -23.21
N ASN A 427 -28.34 -61.19 -22.91
CA ASN A 427 -28.46 -62.65 -22.95
C ASN A 427 -28.18 -63.16 -24.37
N SER A 428 -27.24 -64.12 -24.50
CA SER A 428 -27.20 -65.17 -25.56
C SER A 428 -26.08 -66.17 -25.19
N SER A 429 -26.35 -67.27 -24.48
CA SER A 429 -26.82 -68.61 -24.95
C SER A 429 -25.70 -69.57 -25.41
N THR A 430 -25.83 -70.82 -24.92
CA THR A 430 -25.29 -72.12 -25.39
C THR A 430 -23.80 -72.46 -25.19
N CYS A 431 -23.53 -73.35 -24.23
CA CYS A 431 -23.19 -74.75 -24.50
C CYS A 431 -23.73 -75.64 -23.37
#